data_AF-A0A4V2KUN6-F1
#
_entry.id   AF-A0A4V2KUN6-F1
#
_cell.length_a   1.000
_cell.length_b   1.000
_cell.length_c   1.000
_cell.angle_alpha   90.00
_cell.angle_beta   90.00
_cell.angle_gamma   90.00
#
_symmetry.space_group_name_H-M   'P 1'
#
loop_
_entity.id
_entity.type
_entity.pdbx_description
1 polymer ?
#
loop_
_entity_poly.entity_id
_entity_poly.type
_entity_poly.pdbx_seq_one_letter_code
_entity_poly.pdbx_strand_id
1 'polypeptide(L)'
;TTFDELFEQTKSLPWETVIDKEGNFPVQGRSVKSTLYSVPDCQAITKKAIVERLKHAHQEKGWLSETGAKYPVEVAILKDNVLLTIDTAGSGLNKRGYRIAQGEAPIKETLAASLILLANWNGNTPLIDPFCGSGTIAIEACLIAQNIAPG
;
A
#
# COMPACT_ATOMS: atom_id res chain seq x y z
N THR A 1 -7.08 19.55 13.61
CA THR A 1 -6.10 19.74 12.53
C THR A 1 -6.71 20.61 11.44
N THR A 2 -6.03 21.67 11.00
CA THR A 2 -6.47 22.51 9.85
C THR A 2 -5.76 22.07 8.56
N PHE A 3 -6.23 22.55 7.40
CA PHE A 3 -5.54 22.29 6.13
C PHE A 3 -4.15 22.95 6.07
N ASP A 4 -3.99 24.12 6.68
CA ASP A 4 -2.68 24.77 6.79
C ASP A 4 -1.71 23.97 7.66
N GLU A 5 -2.21 23.40 8.76
CA GLU A 5 -1.41 22.54 9.62
C GLU A 5 -1.00 21.25 8.89
N LEU A 6 -1.91 20.62 8.15
CA LEU A 6 -1.60 19.47 7.30
C LEU A 6 -0.53 19.83 6.26
N PHE A 7 -0.63 21.00 5.63
CA PHE A 7 0.34 21.46 4.64
C PHE A 7 1.73 21.65 5.23
N GLU A 8 1.85 22.44 6.30
CA GLU A 8 3.14 22.78 6.92
C GLU A 8 3.83 21.54 7.52
N GLN A 9 3.07 20.69 8.24
CA GLN A 9 3.64 19.46 8.80
C GLN A 9 4.08 18.49 7.70
N THR A 10 3.27 18.31 6.65
CA THR A 10 3.65 17.46 5.51
C THR A 10 4.91 17.99 4.82
N LYS A 11 4.99 19.31 4.59
CA LYS A 11 6.15 19.96 3.95
C LYS A 11 7.42 19.86 4.78
N SER A 12 7.32 19.78 6.10
CA SER A 12 8.47 19.68 7.01
C SER A 12 9.24 18.35 6.90
N LEU A 13 8.59 17.29 6.39
CA LEU A 13 9.21 15.97 6.24
C LEU A 13 10.28 15.96 5.12
N PRO A 14 11.35 15.16 5.26
CA PRO A 14 12.45 15.11 4.29
C PRO A 14 12.13 14.23 3.07
N TRP A 15 11.11 14.60 2.30
CA TRP A 15 10.61 13.84 1.14
C TRP A 15 11.69 13.50 0.10
N GLU A 16 12.68 14.37 -0.07
CA GLU A 16 13.83 14.20 -0.96
C GLU A 16 14.73 13.01 -0.62
N THR A 17 14.59 12.43 0.57
CA THR A 17 15.35 11.23 0.97
C THR A 17 14.73 9.94 0.44
N VAL A 18 13.49 9.99 -0.03
CA VAL A 18 12.74 8.82 -0.52
C VAL A 18 12.27 9.01 -1.95
N ILE A 19 11.84 10.21 -2.32
CA ILE A 19 11.35 10.53 -3.66
C ILE A 19 12.46 11.23 -4.44
N ASP A 20 12.87 10.62 -5.54
CA ASP A 20 13.85 11.19 -6.45
C ASP A 20 13.34 12.46 -7.14
N LYS A 21 14.27 13.23 -7.73
CA LYS A 21 13.95 14.47 -8.46
C LYS A 21 12.86 14.30 -9.53
N GLU A 22 12.83 13.16 -10.22
CA GLU A 22 11.85 12.85 -11.26
C GLU A 22 10.72 11.92 -10.79
N GLY A 23 10.63 11.64 -9.49
CA GLY A 23 9.69 10.67 -8.93
C GLY A 23 8.24 11.02 -9.23
N ASN A 24 7.44 10.01 -9.58
CA ASN A 24 6.00 10.12 -9.77
C ASN A 24 5.29 9.71 -8.48
N PHE A 25 4.65 10.66 -7.79
CA PHE A 25 4.08 10.42 -6.45
C PHE A 25 2.58 10.69 -6.40
N PRO A 26 1.73 9.75 -6.85
CA PRO A 26 0.29 9.90 -6.73
C PRO A 26 -0.13 9.79 -5.25
N VAL A 27 -1.08 10.62 -4.83
CA VAL A 27 -1.56 10.66 -3.44
C VAL A 27 -2.96 10.03 -3.33
N GLN A 28 -3.07 8.99 -2.51
CA GLN A 28 -4.34 8.39 -2.08
C GLN A 28 -4.71 8.91 -0.69
N GLY A 29 -5.99 8.97 -0.35
CA GLY A 29 -6.44 9.51 0.92
C GLY A 29 -7.54 8.71 1.58
N ARG A 30 -7.55 8.71 2.91
CA ARG A 30 -8.67 8.27 3.73
C ARG A 30 -8.79 9.15 4.98
N SER A 31 -10.02 9.48 5.35
CA SER A 31 -10.31 10.24 6.56
C SER A 31 -11.45 9.62 7.32
N VAL A 32 -11.25 9.37 8.61
CA VAL A 32 -12.21 8.70 9.49
C VAL A 32 -12.28 9.47 10.81
N LYS A 33 -13.49 9.87 11.20
CA LYS A 33 -13.78 10.56 12.49
C LYS A 33 -12.82 11.75 12.74
N SER A 34 -12.59 12.57 11.74
CA SER A 34 -11.64 13.68 11.79
C SER A 34 -12.26 14.95 11.25
N THR A 35 -11.74 16.09 11.70
CA THR A 35 -12.14 17.44 11.26
C THR A 35 -11.90 17.62 9.77
N LEU A 36 -10.75 17.14 9.27
CA LEU A 36 -10.41 17.10 7.85
C LEU A 36 -11.10 15.91 7.17
N TYR A 37 -12.41 16.00 6.94
CA TYR A 37 -13.21 14.90 6.38
C TYR A 37 -13.12 14.79 4.85
N SER A 38 -12.80 15.89 4.15
CA SER A 38 -12.74 15.92 2.70
C SER A 38 -11.48 15.22 2.18
N VAL A 39 -11.64 13.98 1.74
CA VAL A 39 -10.54 13.17 1.18
C VAL A 39 -9.86 13.84 -0.02
N PRO A 40 -10.59 14.38 -1.03
CA PRO A 40 -9.96 15.05 -2.17
C PRO A 40 -9.11 16.26 -1.76
N ASP A 41 -9.58 17.05 -0.80
CA ASP A 41 -8.82 18.21 -0.31
C ASP A 41 -7.56 17.77 0.44
N CYS A 42 -7.65 16.72 1.26
CA CYS A 42 -6.48 16.14 1.92
C CYS A 42 -5.44 15.65 0.92
N GLN A 43 -5.87 15.00 -0.17
CA GLN A 43 -4.97 14.55 -1.25
C GLN A 43 -4.30 15.73 -1.94
N ALA A 44 -5.07 16.77 -2.32
CA ALA A 44 -4.55 17.94 -3.00
C ALA A 44 -3.55 18.73 -2.13
N ILE A 45 -3.88 18.95 -0.86
CA ILE A 45 -3.01 19.66 0.10
C ILE A 45 -1.72 18.86 0.35
N THR A 46 -1.83 17.55 0.56
CA THR A 46 -0.66 16.67 0.73
C THR A 46 0.24 16.70 -0.52
N LYS A 47 -0.34 16.55 -1.72
CA LYS A 47 0.39 16.61 -2.99
C LYS A 47 1.13 17.95 -3.13
N LYS A 48 0.45 19.07 -2.85
CA LYS A 48 1.03 20.41 -2.91
C LYS A 48 2.20 20.57 -1.93
N ALA A 49 2.06 20.10 -0.69
CA ALA A 49 3.11 20.17 0.32
C ALA A 49 4.37 19.39 -0.10
N ILE A 50 4.19 18.18 -0.66
CA ILE A 50 5.30 17.36 -1.17
C ILE A 50 6.01 18.06 -2.33
N VAL A 51 5.25 18.61 -3.29
CA VAL A 51 5.81 19.37 -4.42
C VAL A 51 6.66 20.55 -3.92
N GLU A 52 6.14 21.33 -2.96
CA GLU A 52 6.86 22.48 -2.40
C GLU A 52 8.15 22.07 -1.68
N ARG A 53 8.12 20.95 -0.94
CA ARG A 53 9.34 20.40 -0.32
C ARG A 53 10.37 19.98 -1.35
N LEU A 54 9.97 19.20 -2.36
CA LEU A 54 10.88 18.68 -3.37
C LEU A 54 11.46 19.80 -4.25
N LYS A 55 10.68 20.82 -4.61
CA LYS A 55 11.19 21.99 -5.33
C LYS A 55 12.28 22.70 -4.54
N HIS A 56 12.05 22.91 -3.24
CA HIS A 56 13.04 23.54 -2.37
C HIS A 56 14.31 22.69 -2.24
N ALA A 57 14.16 21.38 -1.96
CA ALA A 57 15.29 20.47 -1.77
C ALA A 57 16.14 20.28 -3.04
N HIS A 58 15.52 20.18 -4.21
CA HIS A 58 16.22 20.01 -5.49
C HIS A 58 16.55 21.32 -6.21
N GLN A 59 16.30 22.47 -5.57
CA GLN A 59 16.50 23.81 -6.13
C GLN A 59 15.79 24.02 -7.49
N GLU A 60 14.64 23.37 -7.67
CA GLU A 60 13.87 23.39 -8.91
C GLU A 60 12.93 24.60 -8.93
N LYS A 61 13.14 25.52 -9.88
CA LYS A 61 12.35 26.76 -9.97
C LYS A 61 11.07 26.59 -10.79
N GLY A 62 11.01 25.55 -11.62
CA GLY A 62 9.93 25.30 -12.57
C GLY A 62 8.92 24.25 -12.11
N TRP A 63 8.46 23.45 -13.08
CA TRP A 63 7.66 22.26 -12.84
C TRP A 63 8.57 21.09 -12.46
N LEU A 64 8.10 20.26 -11.53
CA LEU A 64 8.73 18.96 -11.29
C LEU A 64 8.30 18.01 -12.40
N SER A 65 9.25 17.30 -12.99
CA SER A 65 8.95 16.19 -13.91
C SER A 65 8.54 14.98 -13.08
N GLU A 66 7.39 14.38 -13.36
CA GLU A 66 6.91 13.15 -12.69
C GLU A 66 7.00 11.94 -13.63
N THR A 67 8.14 11.81 -14.31
CA THR A 67 8.40 10.81 -15.37
C THR A 67 9.14 9.56 -14.89
N GLY A 68 9.70 9.61 -13.68
CA GLY A 68 10.51 8.54 -13.10
C GLY A 68 9.70 7.46 -12.38
N ALA A 69 10.36 6.81 -11.41
CA ALA A 69 9.77 5.73 -10.63
C ALA A 69 8.52 6.18 -9.86
N LYS A 70 7.59 5.25 -9.64
CA LYS A 70 6.32 5.52 -8.95
C LYS A 70 6.49 5.33 -7.44
N TYR A 71 6.13 6.37 -6.68
CA TYR A 71 6.15 6.45 -5.22
C TYR A 71 4.72 6.73 -4.72
N PRO A 72 3.82 5.73 -4.66
CA PRO A 72 2.45 5.97 -4.22
C PRO A 72 2.43 6.40 -2.75
N VAL A 73 1.87 7.58 -2.49
CA VAL A 73 1.74 8.13 -1.13
C VAL A 73 0.30 7.93 -0.66
N GLU A 74 0.11 7.57 0.61
CA GLU A 74 -1.20 7.56 1.27
C GLU A 74 -1.22 8.59 2.40
N VAL A 75 -2.27 9.40 2.45
CA VAL A 75 -2.63 10.22 3.61
C VAL A 75 -3.80 9.57 4.35
N ALA A 76 -3.53 9.06 5.54
CA ALA A 76 -4.51 8.40 6.39
C ALA A 76 -4.78 9.24 7.65
N ILE A 77 -6.03 9.68 7.81
CA ILE A 77 -6.43 10.52 8.95
C ILE A 77 -7.43 9.74 9.82
N LEU A 78 -7.10 9.56 11.09
CA LEU A 78 -7.97 8.91 12.07
C LEU A 78 -7.99 9.70 13.37
N LYS A 79 -9.18 10.17 13.80
CA LYS A 79 -9.33 10.98 15.02
C LYS A 79 -8.33 12.15 15.04
N ASP A 80 -8.28 12.89 13.94
CA ASP A 80 -7.38 14.04 13.70
C ASP A 80 -5.88 13.71 13.69
N ASN A 81 -5.48 12.44 13.84
CA ASN A 81 -4.09 12.00 13.69
C ASN A 81 -3.81 11.66 12.24
N VAL A 82 -2.78 12.27 11.66
CA VAL A 82 -2.36 12.07 10.28
C VAL A 82 -1.20 11.08 10.24
N LEU A 83 -1.33 10.08 9.39
CA LEU A 83 -0.26 9.14 9.04
C LEU A 83 -0.01 9.23 7.53
N LEU A 84 1.25 9.45 7.17
CA LEU A 84 1.71 9.48 5.78
C LEU A 84 2.59 8.26 5.52
N THR A 85 2.28 7.51 4.47
CA THR A 85 3.01 6.28 4.11
C THR A 85 3.31 6.24 2.62
N ILE A 86 4.36 5.50 2.26
CA ILE A 86 4.69 5.18 0.87
C ILE A 86 4.50 3.69 0.65
N ASP A 87 3.80 3.32 -0.43
CA ASP A 87 3.61 1.93 -0.82
C ASP A 87 4.85 1.39 -1.52
N THR A 88 5.42 0.32 -0.97
CA THR A 88 6.57 -0.40 -1.53
C THR A 88 6.19 -1.69 -2.25
N ALA A 89 4.94 -2.14 -2.13
CA ALA A 89 4.44 -3.38 -2.73
C ALA A 89 3.81 -3.15 -4.10
N GLY A 90 3.16 -1.99 -4.29
CA GLY A 90 2.48 -1.61 -5.52
C GLY A 90 1.17 -2.35 -5.70
N SER A 91 1.22 -3.61 -6.15
CA SER A 91 0.02 -4.44 -6.19
C SER A 91 -0.22 -5.08 -4.83
N GLY A 92 -1.49 -5.30 -4.45
CA GLY A 92 -1.80 -5.96 -3.19
C GLY A 92 -1.08 -7.30 -3.11
N LEU A 93 -0.34 -7.53 -2.01
CA LEU A 93 0.46 -8.74 -1.79
C LEU A 93 -0.35 -10.04 -1.85
N ASN A 94 -1.68 -9.92 -1.86
CA ASN A 94 -2.50 -11.07 -2.11
C ASN A 94 -2.34 -11.63 -3.54
N LYS A 95 -1.85 -10.84 -4.50
CA LYS A 95 -1.64 -11.27 -5.88
C LYS A 95 -0.25 -11.90 -6.04
N ARG A 96 -0.15 -13.20 -5.80
CA ARG A 96 1.11 -13.99 -5.86
C ARG A 96 1.61 -14.26 -7.29
N GLY A 97 0.83 -13.87 -8.30
CA GLY A 97 1.12 -14.14 -9.71
C GLY A 97 0.64 -15.50 -10.23
N TYR A 98 0.38 -16.50 -9.38
CA TYR A 98 -0.11 -17.82 -9.86
C TYR A 98 -1.57 -17.79 -10.36
N ARG A 99 -2.36 -16.80 -9.94
CA ARG A 99 -3.76 -16.67 -10.33
C ARG A 99 -3.88 -15.79 -11.58
N ILE A 100 -3.97 -16.44 -12.74
CA ILE A 100 -4.12 -15.76 -14.05
C ILE A 100 -5.59 -15.37 -14.31
N ALA A 101 -6.56 -16.16 -13.83
CA ALA A 101 -7.99 -15.90 -13.97
C ALA A 101 -8.70 -16.01 -12.61
N GLN A 102 -9.62 -15.09 -12.31
CA GLN A 102 -10.51 -15.18 -11.16
C GLN A 102 -11.76 -15.97 -11.55
N GLY A 103 -12.00 -17.10 -10.89
CA GLY A 103 -13.32 -17.75 -10.89
C GLY A 103 -14.34 -16.95 -10.06
N GLU A 104 -15.53 -17.49 -9.82
CA GLU A 104 -16.52 -16.86 -8.96
C GLU A 104 -16.04 -16.81 -7.51
N ALA A 105 -15.73 -15.60 -7.03
CA ALA A 105 -15.44 -15.27 -5.63
C ALA A 105 -14.46 -16.21 -4.88
N PRO A 106 -13.22 -16.43 -5.38
CA PRO A 106 -12.24 -17.20 -4.64
C PRO A 106 -11.82 -16.50 -3.34
N ILE A 107 -11.53 -17.29 -2.31
CA ILE A 107 -10.92 -16.78 -1.07
C ILE A 107 -9.64 -16.02 -1.38
N LYS A 108 -9.41 -14.89 -0.69
CA LYS A 108 -8.13 -14.17 -0.79
C LYS A 108 -7.01 -15.10 -0.33
N GLU A 109 -5.92 -15.16 -1.06
CA GLU A 109 -4.85 -16.09 -0.76
C GLU A 109 -4.15 -15.69 0.56
N THR A 110 -4.22 -14.43 1.02
CA THR A 110 -3.71 -14.03 2.35
C THR A 110 -4.53 -14.65 3.48
N LEU A 111 -5.84 -14.77 3.27
CA LEU A 111 -6.73 -15.46 4.20
C LEU A 111 -6.49 -16.97 4.15
N ALA A 112 -6.30 -17.55 2.96
CA ALA A 112 -5.96 -18.96 2.83
C ALA A 112 -4.65 -19.33 3.54
N ALA A 113 -3.57 -18.55 3.35
CA ALA A 113 -2.32 -18.71 4.10
C ALA A 113 -2.56 -18.64 5.62
N SER A 114 -3.35 -17.65 6.07
CA SER A 114 -3.68 -17.49 7.48
C SER A 114 -4.41 -18.71 8.06
N LEU A 115 -5.32 -19.33 7.29
CA LEU A 115 -6.03 -20.55 7.72
C LEU A 115 -5.07 -21.73 7.91
N ILE A 116 -4.10 -21.91 7.01
CA ILE A 116 -3.08 -22.97 7.14
C ILE A 116 -2.21 -22.74 8.39
N LEU A 117 -1.77 -21.49 8.61
CA LEU A 117 -0.97 -21.13 9.78
C LEU A 117 -1.77 -21.36 11.08
N LEU A 118 -3.05 -20.99 11.11
CA LEU A 118 -3.93 -21.23 12.26
C LEU A 118 -4.21 -22.72 12.50
N ALA A 119 -4.25 -23.54 11.44
CA ALA A 119 -4.39 -24.98 11.54
C ALA A 119 -3.13 -25.67 12.11
N ASN A 120 -2.02 -24.94 12.30
CA ASN A 120 -0.73 -25.49 12.71
C ASN A 120 -0.24 -26.64 11.81
N TRP A 121 -0.63 -26.63 10.54
CA TRP A 121 -0.22 -27.65 9.59
C TRP A 121 1.16 -27.31 9.01
N ASN A 122 2.08 -28.28 9.01
CA ASN A 122 3.49 -28.08 8.70
C ASN A 122 4.00 -28.97 7.55
N GLY A 123 3.11 -29.54 6.74
CA GLY A 123 3.51 -30.40 5.61
C GLY A 123 3.77 -31.87 5.95
N ASN A 124 3.86 -32.24 7.23
CA ASN A 124 4.21 -33.61 7.64
C ASN A 124 3.03 -34.60 7.62
N THR A 125 1.81 -34.10 7.42
CA THR A 125 0.59 -34.92 7.33
C THR A 125 -0.19 -34.57 6.06
N PRO A 126 -1.00 -35.49 5.52
CA PRO A 126 -1.88 -35.16 4.41
C PRO A 126 -2.83 -34.00 4.76
N LEU A 127 -2.96 -33.04 3.85
CA LEU A 127 -3.96 -31.98 3.88
C LEU A 127 -5.04 -32.29 2.85
N ILE A 128 -6.30 -32.24 3.25
CA ILE A 128 -7.44 -32.43 2.35
C ILE A 128 -8.37 -31.22 2.46
N ASP A 129 -8.58 -30.55 1.33
CA ASP A 129 -9.63 -29.54 1.16
C ASP A 129 -10.73 -30.14 0.26
N PRO A 130 -11.84 -30.65 0.85
CA PRO A 130 -12.90 -31.32 0.08
C PRO A 130 -13.72 -30.37 -0.79
N PHE A 131 -13.56 -29.05 -0.62
CA PHE A 131 -14.31 -28.02 -1.35
C PHE A 131 -13.35 -26.99 -1.95
N CYS A 132 -12.24 -27.48 -2.53
CA CYS A 132 -11.08 -26.67 -2.86
C CYS A 132 -11.30 -25.57 -3.91
N GLY A 133 -12.37 -25.65 -4.71
CA GLY A 133 -12.71 -24.66 -5.72
C GLY A 133 -11.51 -24.34 -6.62
N SER A 134 -11.02 -23.09 -6.57
CA SER A 134 -9.84 -22.66 -7.32
C SER A 134 -8.49 -23.16 -6.77
N GLY A 135 -8.49 -24.02 -5.76
CA GLY A 135 -7.28 -24.63 -5.16
C GLY A 135 -6.47 -23.70 -4.26
N THR A 136 -7.01 -22.55 -3.85
CA THR A 136 -6.25 -21.49 -3.16
C THR A 136 -5.62 -21.96 -1.85
N ILE A 137 -6.37 -22.71 -1.04
CA ILE A 137 -5.88 -23.25 0.25
C ILE A 137 -4.77 -24.25 0.00
N ALA A 138 -4.94 -25.17 -0.94
CA ALA A 138 -3.94 -26.19 -1.27
C ALA A 138 -2.63 -25.57 -1.81
N ILE A 139 -2.73 -24.54 -2.65
CA ILE A 139 -1.55 -23.83 -3.18
C ILE A 139 -0.80 -23.12 -2.04
N GLU A 140 -1.47 -22.30 -1.22
CA GLU A 140 -0.80 -21.61 -0.10
C GLU A 140 -0.22 -22.60 0.91
N ALA A 141 -0.87 -23.75 1.15
CA ALA A 141 -0.32 -24.78 2.02
C ALA A 141 0.97 -25.36 1.45
N CYS A 142 1.00 -25.67 0.14
CA CYS A 142 2.21 -26.17 -0.53
C CYS A 142 3.37 -25.17 -0.41
N LEU A 143 3.11 -23.87 -0.66
CA LEU A 143 4.11 -22.81 -0.52
C LEU A 143 4.67 -22.74 0.90
N ILE A 144 3.80 -22.81 1.92
CA ILE A 144 4.20 -22.80 3.34
C ILE A 144 5.04 -24.04 3.68
N ALA A 145 4.57 -25.24 3.31
CA ALA A 145 5.25 -26.50 3.62
C ALA A 145 6.64 -26.60 2.98
N GLN A 146 6.80 -26.02 1.78
CA GLN A 146 8.08 -25.98 1.09
C GLN A 146 8.94 -24.75 1.43
N ASN A 147 8.47 -23.89 2.34
CA ASN A 147 9.14 -22.64 2.72
C ASN A 147 9.46 -21.75 1.49
N ILE A 148 8.52 -21.67 0.55
CA ILE A 148 8.63 -20.84 -0.65
C ILE A 148 8.09 -19.44 -0.33
N ALA A 149 8.85 -18.41 -0.72
CA ALA A 149 8.44 -17.03 -0.54
C ALA A 149 7.16 -16.71 -1.35
N PRO A 150 6.24 -15.88 -0.82
CA PRO A 150 4.97 -15.59 -1.50
C PRO A 150 5.06 -14.51 -2.59
N GLY A 151 6.21 -13.83 -2.73
CA GLY A 151 6.42 -12.70 -3.65
C GLY A 151 7.30 -13.07 -4.82
#